data_AF-A0AAI8BXB7-F1
#
_entry.id   AF-A0AAI8BXB7-F1
#
_cell.length_a   1.000
_cell.length_b   1.000
_cell.length_c   1.000
_cell.angle_alpha   90.00
_cell.angle_beta   90.00
_cell.angle_gamma   90.00
#
_symmetry.space_group_name_H-M   'P 1'
#
loop_
_entity.id
_entity.type
_entity.pdbx_description
1 polymer ?
#
loop_
_entity_poly.entity_id
_entity_poly.type
_entity_poly.pdbx_seq_one_letter_code
_entity_poly.pdbx_strand_id
1 'polypeptide(L)'
;MKNIIILAVLLISTTAIAQRGDRSNREERENRIETLFIAYVTDKLELTTDEAAKFWPIYNEIKQERRALEKKKRALINEIDDNMQAMSDQQAQSYVNKVIALEKEINLKSFENRSKEIIAVIGAKRFLLLKKSEVEFRRKMISEFKKKRRRD
;
A
#
# COMPACT_ATOMS: atom_id res chain seq x y z
N MET A 1 -41.83 -34.26 -2.22
CA MET A 1 -40.39 -34.29 -1.86
C MET A 1 -39.46 -33.86 -3.00
N LYS A 2 -39.80 -34.03 -4.29
CA LYS A 2 -39.00 -33.52 -5.43
C LYS A 2 -38.88 -31.97 -5.49
N ASN A 3 -39.90 -31.24 -5.01
CA ASN A 3 -39.92 -29.77 -5.11
C ASN A 3 -39.12 -29.07 -4.00
N ILE A 4 -38.82 -29.75 -2.89
CA ILE A 4 -38.03 -29.19 -1.77
C ILE A 4 -36.53 -29.18 -2.13
N ILE A 5 -36.09 -30.19 -2.89
CA ILE A 5 -34.69 -30.28 -3.37
C ILE A 5 -34.37 -29.13 -4.35
N ILE A 6 -35.33 -28.75 -5.21
CA ILE A 6 -35.16 -27.65 -6.17
C ILE A 6 -35.02 -26.29 -5.45
N LEU A 7 -35.78 -26.07 -4.37
CA LEU A 7 -35.70 -24.86 -3.54
C LEU A 7 -34.37 -24.75 -2.76
N ALA A 8 -33.82 -25.88 -2.31
CA ALA A 8 -32.53 -25.90 -1.63
C ALA A 8 -31.34 -25.60 -2.56
N VAL A 9 -31.39 -26.04 -3.83
CA VAL A 9 -30.34 -25.77 -4.81
C VAL A 9 -30.32 -24.30 -5.25
N LEU A 10 -31.47 -23.64 -5.31
CA LEU A 10 -31.57 -22.22 -5.70
C LEU A 10 -30.93 -21.27 -4.66
N LEU A 11 -30.98 -21.64 -3.37
CA LEU A 11 -30.41 -20.87 -2.26
C LEU A 11 -28.88 -20.96 -2.15
N ILE A 12 -28.25 -21.97 -2.75
CA ILE A 12 -26.79 -22.13 -2.72
C ILE A 12 -26.11 -21.27 -3.80
N SER A 13 -26.82 -20.94 -4.89
CA SER A 13 -26.30 -20.12 -5.99
C SER A 13 -26.09 -18.64 -5.65
N THR A 14 -26.76 -18.10 -4.63
CA THR A 14 -26.66 -16.65 -4.29
C THR A 14 -25.52 -16.32 -3.33
N THR A 15 -24.93 -17.29 -2.63
CA THR A 15 -23.81 -17.05 -1.71
C THR A 15 -22.46 -16.94 -2.43
N ALA A 16 -22.34 -17.48 -3.65
CA ALA A 16 -21.12 -17.42 -4.46
C ALA A 16 -20.82 -16.01 -5.03
N ILE A 17 -21.82 -15.13 -5.13
CA ILE A 17 -21.67 -13.77 -5.69
C ILE A 17 -21.30 -12.75 -4.60
N ALA A 18 -21.57 -13.05 -3.32
CA ALA A 18 -21.34 -12.12 -2.21
C ALA A 18 -19.85 -11.90 -1.85
N GLN A 19 -18.97 -12.86 -2.14
CA GLN A 19 -17.53 -12.73 -1.80
C GLN A 19 -16.71 -11.96 -2.86
N ARG A 20 -17.26 -11.68 -4.04
CA ARG A 20 -16.55 -10.95 -5.12
C ARG A 20 -16.60 -9.42 -4.97
N GLY A 21 -17.59 -8.86 -4.26
CA GLY A 21 -17.81 -7.42 -4.17
C GLY A 21 -16.77 -6.63 -3.35
N ASP A 22 -16.14 -7.24 -2.35
CA ASP A 22 -15.25 -6.49 -1.44
C ASP A 22 -13.82 -6.28 -2.01
N ARG A 23 -13.32 -7.24 -2.80
CA ARG A 23 -12.00 -7.11 -3.46
C ARG A 23 -12.01 -6.10 -4.60
N SER A 24 -13.04 -6.11 -5.46
CA SER A 24 -13.17 -5.15 -6.56
C SER A 24 -13.26 -3.71 -6.05
N ASN A 25 -14.04 -3.50 -4.99
CA ASN A 25 -14.23 -2.18 -4.39
C ASN A 25 -12.94 -1.65 -3.74
N ARG A 26 -12.10 -2.53 -3.19
CA ARG A 26 -10.81 -2.14 -2.63
C ARG A 26 -9.82 -1.71 -3.71
N GLU A 27 -9.71 -2.49 -4.78
CA GLU A 27 -8.80 -2.19 -5.89
C GLU A 27 -9.18 -0.89 -6.60
N GLU A 28 -10.47 -0.70 -6.88
CA GLU A 28 -10.99 0.54 -7.46
C GLU A 28 -10.68 1.75 -6.57
N ARG A 29 -10.83 1.60 -5.25
CA ARG A 29 -10.47 2.65 -4.29
C ARG A 29 -8.97 2.93 -4.29
N GLU A 30 -8.13 1.90 -4.30
CA GLU A 30 -6.66 2.05 -4.37
C GLU A 30 -6.25 2.81 -5.63
N ASN A 31 -6.79 2.42 -6.80
CA ASN A 31 -6.54 3.07 -8.08
C ASN A 31 -6.98 4.54 -8.07
N ARG A 32 -8.17 4.84 -7.53
CA ARG A 32 -8.66 6.22 -7.41
C ARG A 32 -7.76 7.08 -6.53
N ILE A 33 -7.27 6.55 -5.41
CA ILE A 33 -6.32 7.26 -4.53
C ILE A 33 -5.01 7.54 -5.29
N GLU A 34 -4.52 6.56 -6.06
CA GLU A 34 -3.30 6.69 -6.85
C GLU A 34 -3.44 7.74 -7.95
N THR A 35 -4.54 7.76 -8.70
CA THR A 35 -4.81 8.81 -9.70
C THR A 35 -4.84 10.19 -9.06
N LEU A 36 -5.52 10.35 -7.92
CA LEU A 36 -5.55 11.61 -7.19
C LEU A 36 -4.17 12.04 -6.70
N PHE A 37 -3.35 11.08 -6.26
CA PHE A 37 -1.99 11.35 -5.83
C PHE A 37 -1.10 11.80 -7.00
N ILE A 38 -1.18 11.12 -8.14
CA ILE A 38 -0.45 11.47 -9.35
C ILE A 38 -0.77 12.91 -9.77
N ALA A 39 -2.06 13.24 -9.89
CA ALA A 39 -2.50 14.58 -10.22
C ALA A 39 -2.01 15.62 -9.20
N TYR A 40 -2.10 15.32 -7.90
CA TYR A 40 -1.65 16.21 -6.83
C TYR A 40 -0.14 16.49 -6.88
N VAL A 41 0.67 15.45 -7.10
CA VAL A 41 2.13 15.58 -7.16
C VAL A 41 2.56 16.28 -8.44
N THR A 42 1.99 15.95 -9.60
CA THR A 42 2.31 16.63 -10.86
C THR A 42 2.03 18.13 -10.78
N ASP A 43 0.89 18.52 -10.20
CA ASP A 43 0.53 19.92 -9.95
C ASP A 43 1.51 20.59 -8.98
N LYS A 44 1.78 19.97 -7.81
CA LYS A 44 2.64 20.56 -6.78
C LYS A 44 4.10 20.70 -7.19
N LEU A 45 4.62 19.76 -7.96
CA LEU A 45 6.03 19.77 -8.39
C LEU A 45 6.24 20.54 -9.68
N GLU A 46 5.17 20.97 -10.36
CA GLU A 46 5.22 21.64 -11.66
C GLU A 46 6.11 20.86 -12.65
N LEU A 47 5.91 19.54 -12.71
CA LEU A 47 6.72 18.67 -13.56
C LEU A 47 6.46 18.97 -15.03
N THR A 48 7.53 19.19 -15.80
CA THR A 48 7.40 19.23 -17.27
C THR A 48 7.10 17.82 -17.80
N THR A 49 6.62 17.73 -19.05
CA THR A 49 6.36 16.43 -19.69
C THR A 49 7.59 15.52 -19.68
N ASP A 50 8.78 16.09 -19.96
CA ASP A 50 10.05 15.35 -20.01
C ASP A 50 10.49 14.88 -18.61
N GLU A 51 10.29 15.73 -17.59
CA GLU A 51 10.60 15.36 -16.20
C GLU A 51 9.64 14.31 -15.68
N ALA A 52 8.33 14.45 -15.95
CA ALA A 52 7.32 13.49 -15.55
C ALA A 52 7.60 12.10 -16.14
N ALA A 53 7.99 12.03 -17.42
CA ALA A 53 8.35 10.79 -18.10
C ALA A 53 9.53 10.06 -17.43
N LYS A 54 10.47 10.80 -16.82
CA LYS A 54 11.62 10.24 -16.08
C LYS A 54 11.33 9.98 -14.61
N PHE A 55 10.53 10.84 -13.99
CA PHE A 55 10.22 10.83 -12.56
C PHE A 55 9.33 9.65 -12.18
N TRP A 56 8.23 9.44 -12.88
CA TRP A 56 7.23 8.43 -12.51
C TRP A 56 7.78 7.00 -12.50
N PRO A 57 8.60 6.55 -13.46
CA PRO A 57 9.24 5.24 -13.39
C PRO A 57 10.07 5.04 -12.12
N ILE A 58 10.93 6.00 -11.76
CA ILE A 58 11.78 5.94 -10.57
C ILE A 58 10.91 5.90 -9.31
N TYR A 59 9.92 6.80 -9.23
CA TYR A 59 9.00 6.86 -8.09
C TYR A 59 8.24 5.54 -7.89
N ASN A 60 7.72 4.98 -8.98
CA ASN A 60 6.93 3.75 -8.96
C ASN A 60 7.78 2.53 -8.60
N GLU A 61 9.02 2.46 -9.09
CA GLU A 61 9.95 1.39 -8.73
C GLU A 61 10.21 1.37 -7.22
N ILE A 62 10.61 2.52 -6.64
CA ILE A 62 10.86 2.66 -5.20
C ILE A 62 9.62 2.27 -4.40
N LYS A 63 8.44 2.77 -4.82
CA LYS A 63 7.15 2.46 -4.20
C LYS A 63 6.84 0.95 -4.23
N GLN A 64 7.07 0.29 -5.36
CA GLN A 64 6.81 -1.14 -5.54
C GLN A 64 7.77 -2.01 -4.71
N GLU A 65 9.07 -1.71 -4.74
CA GLU A 65 10.08 -2.40 -3.92
C GLU A 65 9.73 -2.32 -2.44
N ARG A 66 9.42 -1.11 -1.93
CA ARG A 66 8.96 -0.95 -0.55
C ARG A 66 7.67 -1.70 -0.27
N ARG A 67 6.66 -1.63 -1.15
CA ARG A 67 5.38 -2.34 -0.97
C ARG A 67 5.59 -3.85 -0.85
N ALA A 68 6.50 -4.42 -1.63
CA ALA A 68 6.84 -5.84 -1.57
C ALA A 68 7.49 -6.20 -0.22
N LEU A 69 8.45 -5.40 0.25
CA LEU A 69 9.09 -5.62 1.55
C LEU A 69 8.11 -5.46 2.72
N GLU A 70 7.24 -4.44 2.69
CA GLU A 70 6.18 -4.25 3.69
C GLU A 70 5.16 -5.39 3.69
N LYS A 71 4.90 -6.00 2.53
CA LYS A 71 4.07 -7.22 2.45
C LYS A 71 4.78 -8.40 3.13
N LYS A 72 6.09 -8.59 2.91
CA LYS A 72 6.89 -9.62 3.60
C LYS A 72 6.91 -9.39 5.12
N LYS A 73 7.15 -8.15 5.56
CA LYS A 73 7.12 -7.78 6.98
C LYS A 73 5.78 -8.10 7.62
N ARG A 74 4.66 -7.75 7.00
CA ARG A 74 3.33 -8.08 7.51
C ARG A 74 3.08 -9.59 7.60
N ALA A 75 3.50 -10.36 6.59
CA ALA A 75 3.38 -11.81 6.64
C ALA A 75 4.20 -12.40 7.78
N LEU A 76 5.42 -11.90 8.00
CA LEU A 76 6.28 -12.33 9.11
C LEU A 76 5.66 -11.99 10.48
N ILE A 77 5.07 -10.81 10.64
CA ILE A 77 4.39 -10.43 11.89
C ILE A 77 3.21 -11.36 12.16
N ASN A 78 2.39 -11.65 11.15
CA ASN A 78 1.28 -12.60 11.31
C ASN A 78 1.79 -14.00 11.72
N GLU A 79 2.89 -14.47 11.12
CA GLU A 79 3.51 -15.74 11.51
C GLU A 79 4.01 -15.73 12.96
N ILE A 80 4.57 -14.61 13.42
CA ILE A 80 5.00 -14.43 14.81
C ILE A 80 3.78 -14.49 15.75
N ASP A 81 2.71 -13.77 15.42
CA ASP A 81 1.49 -13.71 16.23
C ASP A 81 0.86 -15.11 16.36
N ASP A 82 0.80 -15.87 15.26
CA ASP A 82 0.25 -17.23 15.22
C ASP A 82 1.07 -18.23 16.08
N ASN A 83 2.37 -17.99 16.25
CA ASN A 83 3.29 -18.90 16.96
C ASN A 83 3.74 -18.38 18.34
N MET A 84 3.26 -17.21 18.78
CA MET A 84 3.80 -16.48 19.94
C MET A 84 3.83 -17.30 21.23
N GLN A 85 2.82 -18.13 21.48
CA GLN A 85 2.72 -18.91 22.71
C GLN A 85 3.55 -20.21 22.69
N ALA A 86 3.90 -20.70 21.50
CA ALA A 86 4.56 -22.00 21.32
C ALA A 86 6.06 -21.87 21.00
N MET A 87 6.56 -20.65 20.74
CA MET A 87 7.95 -20.43 20.37
C MET A 87 8.91 -20.53 21.58
N SER A 88 10.07 -21.13 21.35
CA SER A 88 11.19 -21.07 22.28
C SER A 88 11.93 -19.73 22.16
N ASP A 89 12.74 -19.38 23.16
CA ASP A 89 13.58 -18.18 23.13
C ASP A 89 14.52 -18.14 21.90
N GLN A 90 15.04 -19.29 21.49
CA GLN A 90 15.88 -19.39 20.29
C GLN A 90 15.09 -19.09 19.00
N GLN A 91 13.84 -19.56 18.91
CA GLN A 91 12.96 -19.23 17.78
C GLN A 91 12.55 -17.75 17.80
N ALA A 92 12.22 -17.20 18.97
CA ALA A 92 11.94 -15.79 19.13
C ALA A 92 13.13 -14.92 18.67
N GLN A 93 14.36 -15.28 19.07
CA GLN A 93 15.56 -14.57 18.62
C GLN A 93 15.75 -14.64 17.10
N SER A 94 15.41 -15.77 16.46
CA SER A 94 15.42 -15.88 14.99
C SER A 94 14.42 -14.91 14.35
N TYR A 95 13.20 -14.83 14.88
CA TYR A 95 12.19 -13.87 14.40
C TYR A 95 12.63 -12.42 14.56
N VAL A 96 13.21 -12.07 15.71
CA VAL A 96 13.78 -10.73 15.95
C VAL A 96 14.81 -10.38 14.87
N ASN A 97 15.74 -11.29 14.57
CA ASN A 97 16.77 -11.07 13.56
C ASN A 97 16.15 -10.89 12.15
N LYS A 98 15.12 -11.67 11.79
CA LYS A 98 14.40 -11.54 10.52
C LYS A 98 13.68 -10.20 10.41
N VAL A 99 13.01 -9.75 11.48
CA VAL A 99 12.32 -8.45 11.52
C VAL A 99 13.33 -7.32 11.33
N ILE A 100 14.45 -7.34 12.08
CA ILE A 100 15.51 -6.32 11.96
C ILE A 100 16.10 -6.28 10.56
N ALA A 101 16.35 -7.44 9.95
CA ALA A 101 16.88 -7.53 8.58
C ALA A 101 15.90 -6.90 7.57
N LEU A 102 14.61 -7.21 7.66
CA LEU A 102 13.58 -6.62 6.81
C LEU A 102 13.44 -5.11 7.04
N GLU A 103 13.51 -4.64 8.28
CA GLU A 103 13.48 -3.21 8.63
C GLU A 103 14.62 -2.45 7.93
N LYS A 104 15.83 -3.04 7.95
CA LYS A 104 17.01 -2.49 7.26
C LYS A 104 16.80 -2.44 5.75
N GLU A 105 16.30 -3.53 5.14
CA GLU A 105 16.00 -3.54 3.70
C GLU A 105 14.96 -2.48 3.32
N ILE A 106 13.89 -2.36 4.09
CA ILE A 106 12.83 -1.35 3.87
C ILE A 106 13.42 0.06 3.95
N ASN A 107 14.29 0.31 4.94
CA ASN A 107 14.96 1.59 5.09
C ASN A 107 15.85 1.88 3.88
N LEU A 108 16.69 0.93 3.45
CA LEU A 108 17.57 1.08 2.28
C LEU A 108 16.80 1.39 0.99
N LYS A 109 15.59 0.84 0.84
CA LYS A 109 14.69 1.11 -0.30
C LYS A 109 13.77 2.31 -0.09
N SER A 110 14.05 3.16 0.90
CA SER A 110 13.29 4.39 1.14
C SER A 110 13.58 5.47 0.10
N PHE A 111 12.64 6.41 -0.04
CA PHE A 111 12.81 7.58 -0.90
C PHE A 111 13.98 8.45 -0.46
N GLU A 112 14.28 8.45 0.84
CA GLU A 112 15.37 9.18 1.46
C GLU A 112 16.73 8.60 1.03
N ASN A 113 16.88 7.27 1.06
CA ASN A 113 18.12 6.60 0.65
C ASN A 113 18.33 6.58 -0.86
N ARG A 114 17.25 6.62 -1.65
CA ARG A 114 17.29 6.76 -3.12
C ARG A 114 17.07 8.20 -3.59
N SER A 115 17.22 9.18 -2.70
CA SER A 115 16.94 10.59 -3.00
C SER A 115 17.79 11.15 -4.14
N LYS A 116 19.04 10.69 -4.30
CA LYS A 116 19.94 11.14 -5.38
C LYS A 116 19.35 10.93 -6.77
N GLU A 117 18.68 9.80 -7.00
CA GLU A 117 18.08 9.46 -8.30
C GLU A 117 16.93 10.41 -8.64
N ILE A 118 16.12 10.76 -7.65
CA ILE A 118 14.99 11.68 -7.82
C ILE A 118 15.48 13.12 -7.96
N ILE A 119 16.44 13.53 -7.13
CA ILE A 119 17.05 14.86 -7.16
C ILE A 119 17.71 15.12 -8.52
N ALA A 120 18.30 14.10 -9.16
CA ALA A 120 18.87 14.23 -10.50
C ALA A 120 17.82 14.60 -11.58
N VAL A 121 16.54 14.26 -11.36
CA VAL A 121 15.45 14.56 -12.30
C VAL A 121 14.75 15.87 -11.96
N ILE A 122 14.37 16.09 -10.70
CA ILE A 122 13.52 17.22 -10.30
C ILE A 122 14.26 18.28 -9.46
N GLY A 123 15.48 18.01 -9.03
CA GLY A 123 16.25 18.90 -8.15
C GLY A 123 15.84 18.82 -6.67
N ALA A 124 16.73 19.29 -5.80
CA ALA A 124 16.61 19.15 -4.35
C ALA A 124 15.40 19.88 -3.75
N LYS A 125 15.10 21.09 -4.23
CA LYS A 125 13.94 21.88 -3.76
C LYS A 125 12.62 21.14 -4.01
N ARG A 126 12.46 20.57 -5.22
CA ARG A 126 11.25 19.81 -5.57
C ARG A 126 11.20 18.45 -4.89
N PHE A 127 12.34 17.82 -4.58
CA PHE A 127 12.36 16.64 -3.71
C PHE A 127 11.82 16.94 -2.31
N LEU A 128 12.23 18.05 -1.68
CA LEU A 128 11.66 18.45 -0.38
C LEU A 128 10.15 18.75 -0.49
N LEU A 129 9.73 19.39 -1.59
CA LEU A 129 8.32 19.64 -1.85
C LEU A 129 7.53 18.34 -2.07
N LEU A 130 8.10 17.33 -2.72
CA LEU A 130 7.53 15.99 -2.84
C LEU A 130 7.27 15.39 -1.45
N LYS A 131 8.27 15.39 -0.57
CA LYS A 131 8.12 14.86 0.80
C LYS A 131 7.00 15.56 1.56
N LYS A 132 6.92 16.89 1.47
CA LYS A 132 5.84 17.67 2.06
C LYS A 132 4.48 17.31 1.45
N SER A 133 4.40 17.22 0.13
CA SER A 133 3.19 16.92 -0.64
C SER A 133 2.64 15.53 -0.31
N GLU A 134 3.50 14.52 -0.14
CA GLU A 134 3.11 13.17 0.30
C GLU A 134 2.40 13.17 1.66
N VAL A 135 2.96 13.92 2.63
CA VAL A 135 2.41 14.03 3.99
C VAL A 135 1.08 14.77 3.97
N GLU A 136 1.01 15.88 3.26
CA GLU A 136 -0.23 16.68 3.12
C GLU A 136 -1.34 15.87 2.45
N PHE A 137 -1.02 15.19 1.34
CA PHE A 137 -1.97 14.34 0.64
C PHE A 137 -2.49 13.23 1.56
N ARG A 138 -1.60 12.53 2.28
CA ARG A 138 -2.00 11.49 3.23
C ARG A 138 -2.93 12.04 4.31
N ARG A 139 -2.62 13.19 4.90
CA ARG A 139 -3.48 13.85 5.90
C ARG A 139 -4.85 14.21 5.33
N LYS A 140 -4.88 14.78 4.11
CA LYS A 140 -6.12 15.12 3.40
C LYS A 140 -6.98 13.88 3.17
N MET A 141 -6.40 12.79 2.66
CA MET A 141 -7.13 11.55 2.42
C MET A 141 -7.71 10.95 3.70
N ILE A 142 -6.95 10.93 4.80
CA ILE A 142 -7.46 10.46 6.10
C ILE A 142 -8.65 11.31 6.56
N SER A 143 -8.56 12.63 6.44
CA SER A 143 -9.65 13.55 6.82
C SER A 143 -10.91 13.30 5.99
N GLU A 144 -10.77 13.18 4.67
CA GLU A 144 -11.91 12.95 3.77
C GLU A 144 -12.57 11.58 3.99
N PHE A 145 -11.79 10.52 4.20
CA PHE A 145 -12.35 9.20 4.55
C PHE A 145 -13.07 9.22 5.91
N LYS A 146 -12.54 9.93 6.91
CA LYS A 146 -13.21 10.08 8.22
C LYS A 146 -14.52 10.85 8.11
N LYS A 147 -14.58 11.91 7.29
CA LYS A 147 -15.81 12.70 7.07
C LYS A 147 -16.88 11.87 6.37
N LYS A 148 -16.52 11.07 5.37
CA LYS A 148 -17.47 10.21 4.65
C LYS A 148 -18.13 9.20 5.59
N ARG A 149 -17.33 8.51 6.43
CA ARG A 149 -17.81 7.56 7.44
C ARG A 149 -18.69 8.16 8.55
N ARG A 150 -18.79 9.49 8.66
CA ARG A 150 -19.67 10.17 9.62
C ARG A 150 -21.01 10.60 9.01
N ARG A 151 -21.11 10.61 7.68
CA ARG A 151 -22.32 10.99 6.95
C ARG A 151 -23.14 9.78 6.50
N ASP A 152 -22.48 8.64 6.36
CA ASP A 152 -23.06 7.30 6.21
C ASP A 152 -23.37 6.70 7.58
#